data_AF-A0AAE1HQH0-F1
#
_entry.id   AF-A0AAE1HQH0-F1
#
_cell.length_a   1.000
_cell.length_b   1.000
_cell.length_c   1.000
_cell.angle_alpha   90.00
_cell.angle_beta   90.00
_cell.angle_gamma   90.00
#
_symmetry.space_group_name_H-M   'P 1'
#
loop_
_entity.id
_entity.type
_entity.pdbx_description
1 polymer ?
#
loop_
_entity_poly.entity_id
_entity_poly.type
_entity_poly.pdbx_seq_one_letter_code
_entity_poly.pdbx_strand_id
1 'polypeptide(L)'
;MQKILTCPKSEVADFYYKSKINLYNFTIFDMAPRLGTCYIWNETEGKKGSSEVASGVYNFIDKKQKEGTVEFVFYSDNPTSQNKNRYVFSMYLLASTKYRVKITHRYLEVGHTQMEVDSMHAAIEKSVKKKEIFSIEEWYSYILDAKKNGKHRNDPAVKYTIEKVGETYENLDFKPLAHFDPAKPGIVSIKYNYNSNPIEVNVKDKRGRPVNLTTYTPGSAYNAKFPLAENKIKDLKDLIRSVE
;
A
#
# COMPACT_ATOMS: atom_id res chain seq x y z
N MET A 1 -3.41 5.01 3.59
CA MET A 1 -4.22 4.54 2.43
C MET A 1 -5.31 5.56 2.16
N GLN A 2 -5.63 5.85 0.91
CA GLN A 2 -6.65 6.84 0.53
C GLN A 2 -8.08 6.38 0.89
N LYS A 3 -9.02 7.34 0.92
CA LYS A 3 -10.45 7.04 0.82
C LYS A 3 -10.73 6.18 -0.42
N ILE A 4 -11.73 5.29 -0.32
CA ILE A 4 -12.13 4.41 -1.43
C ILE A 4 -12.55 5.28 -2.62
N LEU A 5 -11.91 5.05 -3.76
CA LEU A 5 -12.28 5.63 -5.04
C LEU A 5 -13.31 4.73 -5.70
N THR A 6 -14.16 5.28 -6.54
CA THR A 6 -15.22 4.52 -7.22
C THR A 6 -15.14 4.72 -8.71
N CYS A 7 -15.36 3.65 -9.47
CA CYS A 7 -15.44 3.67 -10.92
C CYS A 7 -16.70 2.92 -11.37
N PRO A 8 -17.56 3.51 -12.22
CA PRO A 8 -17.45 4.86 -12.78
C PRO A 8 -17.83 5.95 -11.74
N LYS A 9 -17.38 7.19 -11.95
CA LYS A 9 -17.66 8.39 -11.14
C LYS A 9 -18.33 9.44 -12.01
N SER A 10 -19.52 9.88 -11.61
CA SER A 10 -20.20 11.08 -12.14
C SER A 10 -20.97 11.76 -11.00
N GLU A 11 -21.31 13.03 -11.19
CA GLU A 11 -22.16 13.81 -10.29
C GLU A 11 -23.66 13.69 -10.64
N VAL A 12 -24.00 12.93 -11.70
CA VAL A 12 -25.39 12.65 -12.10
C VAL A 12 -26.10 11.84 -11.00
N ALA A 13 -27.36 12.19 -10.73
CA ALA A 13 -28.14 11.61 -9.62
C ALA A 13 -28.22 10.06 -9.67
N ASP A 14 -28.31 9.47 -10.86
CA ASP A 14 -28.38 8.02 -11.06
C ASP A 14 -27.17 7.28 -10.52
N PHE A 15 -25.99 7.91 -10.51
CA PHE A 15 -24.77 7.32 -9.98
C PHE A 15 -24.78 7.24 -8.44
N TYR A 16 -25.65 7.97 -7.76
CA TYR A 16 -25.73 7.95 -6.30
C TYR A 16 -26.34 6.65 -5.77
N TYR A 17 -27.31 6.10 -6.49
CA TYR A 17 -28.09 4.92 -6.07
C TYR A 17 -27.56 3.59 -6.62
N LYS A 18 -26.62 3.64 -7.58
CA LYS A 18 -26.07 2.44 -8.23
C LYS A 18 -24.72 2.02 -7.65
N SER A 19 -24.52 0.71 -7.57
CA SER A 19 -23.28 0.10 -7.10
C SER A 19 -22.15 0.32 -8.09
N LYS A 20 -20.99 0.78 -7.60
CA LYS A 20 -19.78 1.06 -8.41
C LYS A 20 -18.64 0.12 -8.03
N ILE A 21 -17.67 -0.02 -8.92
CA ILE A 21 -16.42 -0.74 -8.64
C ILE A 21 -15.63 0.07 -7.62
N ASN A 22 -15.20 -0.59 -6.55
CA ASN A 22 -14.30 0.02 -5.58
C ASN A 22 -12.86 -0.08 -6.10
N LEU A 23 -12.18 1.06 -6.09
CA LEU A 23 -10.77 1.21 -6.43
C LEU A 23 -10.01 1.66 -5.17
N TYR A 24 -8.95 0.94 -4.84
CA TYR A 24 -8.12 1.18 -3.67
C TYR A 24 -6.79 1.78 -4.10
N ASN A 25 -6.36 2.82 -3.38
CA ASN A 25 -5.06 3.46 -3.60
C ASN A 25 -4.26 3.47 -2.29
N PHE A 26 -3.17 2.69 -2.28
CA PHE A 26 -2.16 2.73 -1.23
C PHE A 26 -0.92 3.47 -1.74
N THR A 27 -0.41 4.40 -0.94
CA THR A 27 0.61 5.34 -1.38
C THR A 27 1.83 5.27 -0.49
N ILE A 28 2.99 5.27 -1.12
CA ILE A 28 4.29 5.42 -0.46
C ILE A 28 4.93 6.68 -1.01
N PHE A 29 5.31 7.60 -0.12
CA PHE A 29 6.04 8.80 -0.49
C PHE A 29 7.50 8.67 -0.07
N ASP A 30 8.39 8.66 -1.05
CA ASP A 30 9.83 8.71 -0.82
C ASP A 30 10.27 10.17 -0.69
N MET A 31 10.67 10.54 0.53
CA MET A 31 11.04 11.91 0.89
C MET A 31 12.30 12.39 0.17
N ALA A 32 13.28 11.51 -0.07
CA ALA A 32 14.57 11.90 -0.62
C ALA A 32 14.46 12.39 -2.09
N PRO A 33 13.90 11.60 -3.03
CA PRO A 33 13.67 12.06 -4.40
C PRO A 33 12.34 12.81 -4.58
N ARG A 34 11.53 12.96 -3.52
CA ARG A 34 10.15 13.48 -3.58
C ARG A 34 9.30 12.74 -4.62
N LEU A 35 9.29 11.41 -4.53
CA LEU A 35 8.57 10.50 -5.43
C LEU A 35 7.39 9.85 -4.70
N GLY A 36 6.18 10.12 -5.17
CA GLY A 36 4.97 9.44 -4.73
C GLY A 36 4.68 8.22 -5.60
N THR A 37 4.58 7.04 -4.99
CA THR A 37 4.22 5.81 -5.68
C THR A 37 2.83 5.38 -5.25
N CYS A 38 1.90 5.26 -6.19
CA CYS A 38 0.52 4.82 -5.98
C CYS A 38 0.37 3.36 -6.36
N TYR A 39 0.15 2.50 -5.39
CA TYR A 39 -0.22 1.10 -5.56
C TYR A 39 -1.74 1.02 -5.67
N ILE A 40 -2.22 0.69 -6.87
CA ILE A 40 -3.65 0.74 -7.20
C ILE A 40 -4.16 -0.65 -7.58
N TRP A 41 -5.29 -1.03 -7.00
CA TRP A 41 -6.02 -2.24 -7.35
C TRP A 41 -7.51 -2.06 -7.12
N ASN A 42 -8.33 -2.84 -7.83
CA ASN A 42 -9.77 -2.86 -7.64
C ASN A 42 -10.21 -4.03 -6.73
N GLU A 43 -11.48 -4.03 -6.33
CA GLU A 43 -12.07 -5.07 -5.48
C GLU A 43 -12.07 -6.48 -6.07
N THR A 44 -11.84 -6.63 -7.38
CA THR A 44 -11.68 -7.95 -8.03
C THR A 44 -10.26 -8.50 -7.89
N GLU A 45 -9.27 -7.63 -7.68
CA GLU A 45 -7.84 -7.99 -7.62
C GLU A 45 -7.35 -8.21 -6.20
N GLY A 46 -7.95 -7.52 -5.23
CA GLY A 46 -7.53 -7.59 -3.85
C GLY A 46 -8.53 -6.93 -2.90
N LYS A 47 -8.40 -7.23 -1.62
CA LYS A 47 -9.22 -6.62 -0.58
C LYS A 47 -8.57 -5.32 -0.09
N LYS A 48 -9.30 -4.59 0.75
CA LYS A 48 -8.75 -3.46 1.51
C LYS A 48 -8.06 -3.96 2.79
N GLY A 49 -7.03 -4.79 2.64
CA GLY A 49 -6.40 -5.53 3.73
C GLY A 49 -4.94 -5.17 3.99
N SER A 50 -4.38 -5.79 5.03
CA SER A 50 -2.98 -5.66 5.41
C SER A 50 -2.03 -6.40 4.47
N SER A 51 -2.50 -7.46 3.81
CA SER A 51 -1.67 -8.25 2.89
C SER A 51 -1.33 -7.44 1.64
N GLU A 52 -2.29 -6.67 1.11
CA GLU A 52 -2.08 -5.77 -0.03
C GLU A 52 -1.10 -4.64 0.34
N VAL A 53 -1.28 -4.04 1.52
CA VAL A 53 -0.34 -3.03 2.05
C VAL A 53 1.06 -3.61 2.21
N ALA A 54 1.19 -4.78 2.84
CA ALA A 54 2.47 -5.46 3.01
C ALA A 54 3.12 -5.79 1.65
N SER A 55 2.33 -6.20 0.65
CA SER A 55 2.82 -6.51 -0.69
C SER A 55 3.36 -5.27 -1.41
N GLY A 56 2.65 -4.14 -1.31
CA GLY A 56 3.12 -2.86 -1.85
C GLY A 56 4.41 -2.40 -1.18
N VAL A 57 4.51 -2.48 0.15
CA VAL A 57 5.75 -2.12 0.87
C VAL A 57 6.90 -3.08 0.53
N TYR A 58 6.63 -4.37 0.39
CA TYR A 58 7.62 -5.36 -0.03
C TYR A 58 8.15 -5.09 -1.43
N ASN A 59 7.27 -4.78 -2.40
CA ASN A 59 7.66 -4.39 -3.75
C ASN A 59 8.52 -3.11 -3.75
N PHE A 60 8.16 -2.12 -2.92
CA PHE A 60 8.95 -0.91 -2.75
C PHE A 60 10.37 -1.19 -2.22
N ILE A 61 10.48 -2.01 -1.17
CA ILE A 61 11.79 -2.39 -0.60
C ILE A 61 12.64 -3.15 -1.62
N ASP A 62 12.05 -4.12 -2.34
CA ASP A 62 12.76 -4.88 -3.38
C ASP A 62 13.32 -3.96 -4.47
N LYS A 63 12.51 -3.03 -5.00
CA LYS A 63 12.96 -2.04 -6.00
C LYS A 63 14.08 -1.15 -5.47
N LYS A 64 13.88 -0.56 -4.29
CA LYS A 64 14.88 0.34 -3.69
C LYS A 64 16.16 -0.36 -3.29
N GLN A 65 16.08 -1.63 -2.90
CA GLN A 65 17.27 -2.41 -2.62
C GLN A 65 18.05 -2.75 -3.91
N LYS A 66 17.36 -3.03 -5.03
CA LYS A 66 18.01 -3.17 -6.34
C LYS A 66 18.69 -1.86 -6.80
N GLU A 67 18.17 -0.72 -6.39
CA GLU A 67 18.82 0.60 -6.55
C GLU A 67 20.01 0.82 -5.59
N GLY A 68 20.27 -0.10 -4.65
CA GLY A 68 21.39 -0.04 -3.70
C GLY A 68 21.04 0.45 -2.30
N THR A 69 19.76 0.63 -1.97
CA THR A 69 19.34 1.08 -0.62
C THR A 69 19.52 -0.03 0.41
N VAL A 70 20.25 0.28 1.49
CA VAL A 70 20.55 -0.68 2.59
C VAL A 70 19.82 -0.38 3.90
N GLU A 71 19.28 0.84 4.06
CA GLU A 71 18.55 1.26 5.26
C GLU A 71 17.23 1.94 4.87
N PHE A 72 16.15 1.53 5.53
CA PHE A 72 14.80 2.03 5.32
C PHE A 72 14.24 2.56 6.64
N VAL A 73 13.67 3.76 6.59
CA VAL A 73 12.92 4.35 7.71
C VAL A 73 11.51 4.68 7.25
N PHE A 74 10.55 3.87 7.69
CA PHE A 74 9.14 4.08 7.38
C PHE A 74 8.44 4.86 8.49
N TYR A 75 7.53 5.74 8.08
CA TYR A 75 6.60 6.43 8.96
C TYR A 75 5.18 6.09 8.51
N SER A 76 4.32 5.72 9.44
CA SER A 76 2.90 5.49 9.12
C SER A 76 1.99 5.82 10.29
N ASP A 77 0.70 5.95 10.01
CA ASP A 77 -0.33 5.98 11.04
C ASP A 77 -0.44 4.63 11.79
N ASN A 78 -1.11 4.70 12.94
CA ASN A 78 -1.36 3.61 13.87
C ASN A 78 -2.57 2.65 13.60
N PRO A 79 -3.27 2.59 12.43
CA PRO A 79 -4.33 1.63 12.22
C PRO A 79 -3.86 0.17 12.32
N THR A 80 -4.37 -0.55 13.31
CA THR A 80 -4.11 -1.99 13.53
C THR A 80 -4.49 -2.83 12.32
N SER A 81 -5.59 -2.51 11.65
CA SER A 81 -6.10 -3.28 10.52
C SER A 81 -5.19 -3.25 9.28
N GLN A 82 -4.36 -2.21 9.11
CA GLN A 82 -3.57 -2.00 7.90
C GLN A 82 -2.07 -2.01 8.15
N ASN A 83 -1.58 -1.18 9.08
CA ASN A 83 -0.16 -0.93 9.26
C ASN A 83 0.40 -1.67 10.49
N LYS A 84 -0.37 -1.74 11.58
CA LYS A 84 0.08 -2.30 12.86
C LYS A 84 -0.48 -3.71 13.07
N ASN A 85 -0.07 -4.65 12.22
CA ASN A 85 -0.48 -6.06 12.30
C ASN A 85 0.67 -7.02 11.98
N ARG A 86 0.47 -8.28 12.36
CA ARG A 86 1.44 -9.38 12.19
C ARG A 86 1.90 -9.61 10.75
N TYR A 87 1.08 -9.30 9.73
CA TYR A 87 1.44 -9.51 8.32
C TYR A 87 2.50 -8.50 7.90
N VAL A 88 2.30 -7.21 8.22
CA VAL A 88 3.28 -6.15 7.97
C VAL A 88 4.59 -6.42 8.72
N PHE A 89 4.51 -6.82 10.00
CA PHE A 89 5.71 -7.21 10.75
C PHE A 89 6.46 -8.40 10.13
N SER A 90 5.73 -9.45 9.72
CA SER A 90 6.33 -10.63 9.07
C SER A 90 6.96 -10.28 7.72
N MET A 91 6.37 -9.34 6.98
CA MET A 91 6.92 -8.82 5.74
C MET A 91 8.23 -8.08 5.98
N TYR A 92 8.30 -7.15 6.93
CA TYR A 92 9.55 -6.41 7.22
C TYR A 92 10.67 -7.35 7.61
N LEU A 93 10.34 -8.35 8.40
CA LEU A 93 11.28 -9.33 8.87
C LEU A 93 11.85 -10.20 7.74
N LEU A 94 10.98 -10.66 6.86
CA LEU A 94 11.36 -11.35 5.64
C LEU A 94 12.26 -10.46 4.78
N ALA A 95 11.83 -9.22 4.51
CA ALA A 95 12.56 -8.28 3.67
C ALA A 95 13.95 -7.95 4.25
N SER A 96 14.04 -7.67 5.54
CA SER A 96 15.30 -7.39 6.24
C SER A 96 16.27 -8.57 6.14
N THR A 97 15.78 -9.80 6.35
CA THR A 97 16.62 -10.99 6.32
C THR A 97 17.05 -11.36 4.89
N LYS A 98 16.09 -11.35 3.94
CA LYS A 98 16.31 -11.73 2.55
C LYS A 98 17.22 -10.76 1.82
N TYR A 99 16.96 -9.47 1.97
CA TYR A 99 17.71 -8.42 1.29
C TYR A 99 18.90 -7.88 2.10
N ARG A 100 19.07 -8.33 3.36
CA ARG A 100 20.11 -7.88 4.29
C ARG A 100 20.07 -6.36 4.50
N VAL A 101 18.87 -5.82 4.62
CA VAL A 101 18.62 -4.38 4.81
C VAL A 101 18.17 -4.10 6.24
N LYS A 102 18.51 -2.92 6.74
CA LYS A 102 18.03 -2.43 8.04
C LYS A 102 16.70 -1.72 7.85
N ILE A 103 15.68 -2.12 8.61
CA ILE A 103 14.35 -1.53 8.51
C ILE A 103 13.95 -1.00 9.88
N THR A 104 13.62 0.29 9.92
CA THR A 104 13.03 0.97 11.09
C THR A 104 11.64 1.43 10.71
N HIS A 105 10.62 1.02 11.46
CA HIS A 105 9.25 1.50 11.25
C HIS A 105 8.79 2.27 12.49
N ARG A 106 8.43 3.54 12.27
CA ARG A 106 7.92 4.45 13.28
C ARG A 106 6.45 4.71 13.05
N TYR A 107 5.69 4.72 14.14
CA TYR A 107 4.28 5.07 14.11
C TYR A 107 4.10 6.50 14.61
N LEU A 108 3.26 7.27 13.92
CA LEU A 108 2.91 8.62 14.32
C LEU A 108 1.95 8.62 15.51
N GLU A 109 2.07 9.63 16.38
CA GLU A 109 1.13 9.82 17.48
C GLU A 109 -0.27 10.11 16.96
N VAL A 110 -1.27 9.54 17.62
CA VAL A 110 -2.67 9.68 17.24
C VAL A 110 -3.07 11.16 17.41
N GLY A 111 -3.57 11.79 16.35
CA GLY A 111 -4.07 13.18 16.39
C GLY A 111 -3.12 14.24 15.84
N HIS A 112 -1.87 13.88 15.51
CA HIS A 112 -0.88 14.80 14.91
C HIS A 112 -0.34 14.29 13.56
N THR A 113 -1.20 13.66 12.78
CA THR A 113 -0.85 13.15 11.45
C THR A 113 -0.91 14.26 10.41
N GLN A 114 0.25 14.79 9.99
CA GLN A 114 0.40 15.49 8.72
C GLN A 114 1.45 14.78 7.89
N MET A 115 1.03 13.88 7.00
CA MET A 115 1.95 13.17 6.11
C MET A 115 1.90 13.76 4.69
N GLU A 116 3.03 13.69 3.98
CA GLU A 116 3.10 14.02 2.53
C GLU A 116 2.12 13.18 1.71
N VAL A 117 1.85 11.96 2.18
CA VAL A 117 0.84 11.06 1.62
C VAL A 117 -0.56 11.69 1.65
N ASP A 118 -0.92 12.43 2.69
CA ASP A 118 -2.23 13.10 2.78
C ASP A 118 -2.30 14.26 1.78
N SER A 119 -1.18 14.95 1.56
CA SER A 119 -1.06 15.99 0.53
C SER A 119 -1.22 15.41 -0.87
N MET A 120 -0.66 14.22 -1.15
CA MET A 120 -0.89 13.50 -2.41
C MET A 120 -2.37 13.16 -2.60
N HIS A 121 -3.03 12.59 -1.59
CA HIS A 121 -4.44 12.23 -1.67
C HIS A 121 -5.32 13.46 -1.91
N ALA A 122 -5.05 14.57 -1.20
CA ALA A 122 -5.78 15.82 -1.40
C ALA A 122 -5.58 16.39 -2.81
N ALA A 123 -4.37 16.28 -3.37
CA ALA A 123 -4.08 16.69 -4.75
C ALA A 123 -4.86 15.85 -5.77
N ILE A 124 -4.86 14.53 -5.59
CA ILE A 124 -5.63 13.58 -6.42
C ILE A 124 -7.12 13.92 -6.36
N GLU A 125 -7.69 14.02 -5.16
CA GLU A 125 -9.12 14.34 -4.96
C GLU A 125 -9.51 15.67 -5.61
N LYS A 126 -8.65 16.69 -5.49
CA LYS A 126 -8.87 17.99 -6.11
C LYS A 126 -8.84 17.90 -7.64
N SER A 127 -7.97 17.08 -8.21
CA SER A 127 -7.83 16.92 -9.66
C SER A 127 -9.04 16.24 -10.32
N VAL A 128 -9.70 15.33 -9.59
CA VAL A 128 -10.84 14.54 -10.09
C VAL A 128 -12.20 15.08 -9.65
N LYS A 129 -12.24 16.06 -8.74
CA LYS A 129 -13.49 16.56 -8.13
C LYS A 129 -14.59 16.84 -9.13
N LYS A 130 -14.28 17.57 -10.21
CA LYS A 130 -15.24 18.00 -11.25
C LYS A 130 -15.15 17.17 -12.54
N LYS A 131 -14.50 16.01 -12.49
CA LYS A 131 -14.33 15.13 -13.66
C LYS A 131 -15.27 13.95 -13.55
N GLU A 132 -15.82 13.56 -14.70
CA GLU A 132 -16.47 12.27 -14.89
C GLU A 132 -15.40 11.26 -15.28
N ILE A 133 -15.51 10.05 -14.76
CA ILE A 133 -14.52 8.98 -14.92
C ILE A 133 -15.27 7.69 -15.18
N PHE A 134 -15.12 7.10 -16.34
CA PHE A 134 -15.85 5.90 -16.73
C PHE A 134 -14.97 4.66 -16.78
N SER A 135 -13.64 4.83 -16.82
CA SER A 135 -12.66 3.74 -16.84
C SER A 135 -11.63 3.84 -15.72
N ILE A 136 -10.99 2.70 -15.41
CA ILE A 136 -9.90 2.65 -14.41
C ILE A 136 -8.63 3.28 -15.00
N GLU A 137 -8.45 3.20 -16.32
CA GLU A 137 -7.35 3.80 -17.05
C GLU A 137 -7.37 5.33 -16.95
N GLU A 138 -8.56 5.96 -17.01
CA GLU A 138 -8.72 7.39 -16.75
C GLU A 138 -8.33 7.76 -15.31
N TRP A 139 -8.66 6.91 -14.33
CA TRP A 139 -8.19 7.11 -12.96
C TRP A 139 -6.65 7.17 -12.91
N TYR A 140 -5.96 6.28 -13.63
CA TYR A 140 -4.50 6.29 -13.67
C TYR A 140 -3.95 7.60 -14.26
N SER A 141 -4.50 8.03 -15.40
CA SER A 141 -4.11 9.29 -16.03
C SER A 141 -4.32 10.48 -15.09
N TYR A 142 -5.48 10.56 -14.44
CA TYR A 142 -5.74 11.66 -13.50
C TYR A 142 -4.90 11.62 -12.23
N ILE A 143 -4.54 10.44 -11.74
CA ILE A 143 -3.62 10.31 -10.61
C ILE A 143 -2.23 10.80 -10.98
N LEU A 144 -1.73 10.46 -12.17
CA LEU A 144 -0.45 10.97 -12.67
C LEU A 144 -0.48 12.49 -12.89
N ASP A 145 -1.59 13.01 -13.43
CA ASP A 145 -1.81 14.42 -13.72
C ASP A 145 -2.18 15.27 -12.50
N ALA A 146 -2.48 14.66 -11.35
CA ALA A 146 -2.94 15.37 -10.16
C ALA A 146 -1.94 16.40 -9.62
N LYS A 147 -0.70 16.34 -10.10
CA LYS A 147 0.36 17.28 -9.74
C LYS A 147 0.12 18.66 -10.32
N LYS A 148 0.04 19.66 -9.44
CA LYS A 148 0.31 21.06 -9.77
C LYS A 148 1.75 21.40 -9.40
N ASN A 149 2.44 22.14 -10.27
CA ASN A 149 3.72 22.77 -9.98
C ASN A 149 3.67 23.42 -8.58
N GLY A 150 4.77 23.31 -7.82
CA GLY A 150 4.87 23.89 -6.48
C GLY A 150 4.42 25.35 -6.50
N LYS A 151 3.75 25.80 -5.43
CA LYS A 151 3.34 27.21 -5.28
C LYS A 151 4.54 28.17 -5.39
N HIS A 152 5.76 27.67 -5.20
CA HIS A 152 7.01 28.39 -5.32
C HIS A 152 7.85 27.87 -6.50
N ARG A 153 8.47 28.79 -7.24
CA ARG A 153 9.29 28.52 -8.44
C ARG A 153 10.48 27.57 -8.22
N ASN A 154 10.88 27.30 -6.97
CA ASN A 154 12.10 26.56 -6.64
C ASN A 154 11.85 25.21 -5.92
N ASP A 155 10.60 24.79 -5.72
CA ASP A 155 10.35 23.48 -5.10
C ASP A 155 10.58 22.35 -6.12
N PRO A 156 11.41 21.34 -5.80
CA PRO A 156 11.60 20.20 -6.68
C PRO A 156 10.25 19.51 -6.92
N ALA A 157 9.96 19.30 -8.20
CA ALA A 157 8.64 18.90 -8.63
C ALA A 157 8.36 17.44 -8.21
N VAL A 158 7.44 17.22 -7.27
CA VAL A 158 7.02 15.89 -6.81
C VAL A 158 6.54 15.01 -7.97
N LYS A 159 7.15 13.86 -8.23
CA LYS A 159 6.72 12.96 -9.32
C LYS A 159 5.78 11.90 -8.78
N TYR A 160 4.77 11.50 -9.58
CA TYR A 160 3.89 10.39 -9.26
C TYR A 160 4.13 9.22 -10.22
N THR A 161 4.07 8.01 -9.68
CA THR A 161 4.15 6.74 -10.42
C THR A 161 3.04 5.82 -9.96
N ILE A 162 2.65 4.87 -10.81
CA ILE A 162 1.59 3.91 -10.53
C ILE A 162 2.15 2.50 -10.62
N GLU A 163 1.78 1.68 -9.64
CA GLU A 163 2.08 0.26 -9.56
C GLU A 163 0.77 -0.51 -9.52
N LYS A 164 0.62 -1.48 -10.42
CA LYS A 164 -0.63 -2.24 -10.55
C LYS A 164 -0.44 -3.71 -10.16
N VAL A 165 -1.46 -4.26 -9.51
CA VAL A 165 -1.49 -5.70 -9.19
C VAL A 165 -1.59 -6.51 -10.49
N GLY A 166 -0.80 -7.58 -10.59
CA GLY A 166 -0.74 -8.48 -11.76
C GLY A 166 0.13 -7.96 -12.90
N GLU A 167 0.48 -6.67 -12.92
CA GLU A 167 1.45 -6.09 -13.87
C GLU A 167 2.81 -5.88 -13.19
N THR A 168 2.86 -5.15 -12.08
CA THR A 168 4.13 -4.85 -11.41
C THR A 168 4.39 -5.65 -10.14
N TYR A 169 3.34 -6.09 -9.46
CA TYR A 169 3.45 -6.85 -8.22
C TYR A 169 2.24 -7.77 -8.03
N GLU A 170 2.37 -8.74 -7.14
CA GLU A 170 1.27 -9.62 -6.76
C GLU A 170 0.86 -9.38 -5.31
N ASN A 171 -0.38 -9.71 -4.98
CA ASN A 171 -0.83 -9.74 -3.60
C ASN A 171 -0.25 -11.01 -2.95
N LEU A 172 0.59 -10.85 -1.93
CA LEU A 172 1.34 -11.90 -1.27
C LEU A 172 0.79 -12.21 0.12
N ASP A 173 0.79 -13.49 0.49
CA ASP A 173 0.42 -13.94 1.83
C ASP A 173 1.65 -14.00 2.74
N PHE A 174 1.82 -12.95 3.53
CA PHE A 174 2.81 -12.89 4.60
C PHE A 174 2.27 -13.55 5.87
N LYS A 175 1.86 -14.83 5.79
CA LYS A 175 1.46 -15.64 6.96
C LYS A 175 2.41 -15.34 8.10
N PRO A 176 1.92 -15.18 9.35
CA PRO A 176 2.78 -14.83 10.48
C PRO A 176 3.98 -15.78 10.53
N LEU A 177 5.14 -15.28 10.11
CA LEU A 177 6.36 -16.08 9.92
C LEU A 177 6.93 -16.30 11.30
N ALA A 178 6.45 -17.36 11.95
CA ALA A 178 6.66 -17.57 13.37
C ALA A 178 8.04 -18.13 13.74
N HIS A 179 8.92 -18.51 12.78
CA HIS A 179 10.14 -19.28 13.10
C HIS A 179 11.31 -18.97 12.16
N PHE A 180 12.50 -18.79 12.74
CA PHE A 180 13.71 -18.28 12.06
C PHE A 180 14.83 -19.29 11.96
N ASP A 181 15.71 -19.03 10.98
CA ASP A 181 16.98 -19.69 10.75
C ASP A 181 17.99 -19.46 11.92
N PRO A 182 18.64 -20.51 12.44
CA PRO A 182 19.60 -20.44 13.55
C PRO A 182 20.88 -19.61 13.29
N ALA A 183 21.18 -19.19 12.05
CA ALA A 183 22.48 -18.57 11.71
C ALA A 183 22.59 -17.02 11.84
N LYS A 184 21.52 -16.24 12.01
CA LYS A 184 21.56 -14.74 12.13
C LYS A 184 20.45 -14.18 13.06
N PRO A 185 20.62 -12.97 13.65
CA PRO A 185 19.83 -12.56 14.82
C PRO A 185 18.38 -12.19 14.44
N GLY A 186 17.43 -13.08 14.75
CA GLY A 186 15.99 -12.79 14.81
C GLY A 186 15.62 -11.94 16.02
N ILE A 187 16.39 -10.87 16.28
CA ILE A 187 16.15 -9.93 17.38
C ILE A 187 15.39 -8.75 16.78
N VAL A 188 14.14 -8.57 17.23
CA VAL A 188 13.34 -7.39 16.91
C VAL A 188 13.39 -6.47 18.11
N SER A 189 13.94 -5.28 17.93
CA SER A 189 13.96 -4.24 18.96
C SER A 189 12.68 -3.39 18.86
N ILE A 190 11.87 -3.41 19.91
CA ILE A 190 10.62 -2.64 20.01
C ILE A 190 10.81 -1.55 21.05
N LYS A 191 10.45 -0.32 20.69
CA LYS A 191 10.51 0.83 21.59
C LYS A 191 9.14 1.50 21.62
N TYR A 192 8.56 1.65 22.81
CA TYR A 192 7.24 2.23 22.97
C TYR A 192 7.29 3.76 23.06
N ASN A 193 8.31 4.32 23.72
CA ASN A 193 8.47 5.77 23.93
C ASN A 193 9.89 6.20 23.56
N TYR A 194 10.11 7.47 23.18
CA TYR A 194 11.46 7.98 22.86
C TYR A 194 12.47 7.83 23.99
N ASN A 195 12.02 7.86 25.24
CA ASN A 195 12.88 7.81 26.42
C ASN A 195 13.06 6.39 26.97
N SER A 196 12.32 5.39 26.47
CA SER A 196 12.45 4.01 26.95
C SER A 196 13.60 3.29 26.25
N ASN A 197 14.27 2.38 26.96
CA ASN A 197 15.20 1.46 26.34
C ASN A 197 14.45 0.51 25.38
N PRO A 198 15.05 0.11 24.24
CA PRO A 198 14.44 -0.89 23.36
C PRO A 198 14.29 -2.22 24.09
N ILE A 199 13.14 -2.86 23.90
CA ILE A 199 12.89 -4.24 24.31
C ILE A 199 13.28 -5.14 23.15
N GLU A 200 14.21 -6.04 23.39
CA GLU A 200 14.61 -7.04 22.41
C GLU A 200 13.71 -8.27 22.52
N VAL A 201 13.00 -8.57 21.45
CA VAL A 201 12.19 -9.78 21.32
C VAL A 201 12.93 -10.76 20.44
N ASN A 202 13.33 -11.88 21.03
CA ASN A 202 13.88 -13.00 20.29
C ASN A 202 12.73 -13.81 19.66
N VAL A 203 12.65 -13.80 18.34
CA VAL A 203 11.56 -14.48 17.61
C VAL A 203 11.91 -15.95 17.29
N LYS A 204 12.98 -16.50 17.90
CA LYS A 204 13.40 -17.91 17.73
C LYS A 204 12.54 -18.92 18.51
N ASP A 205 11.78 -18.48 19.52
CA ASP A 205 11.45 -19.34 20.66
C ASP A 205 9.97 -19.80 20.74
N LYS A 206 9.41 -20.34 19.65
CA LYS A 206 8.09 -21.01 19.66
C LYS A 206 8.03 -22.27 18.77
N ARG A 207 7.00 -23.09 18.98
CA ARG A 207 6.78 -24.41 18.34
C ARG A 207 6.37 -24.26 16.87
N GLY A 208 7.11 -24.89 15.94
CA GLY A 208 6.76 -24.99 14.52
C GLY A 208 7.91 -25.45 13.63
N ARG A 209 7.65 -25.62 12.32
CA ARG A 209 8.70 -25.97 11.33
C ARG A 209 9.54 -24.73 11.01
N PRO A 210 10.88 -24.81 11.07
CA PRO A 210 11.75 -23.67 10.73
C PRO A 210 11.63 -23.30 9.25
N VAL A 211 11.63 -22.01 8.95
CA VAL A 211 11.58 -21.46 7.58
C VAL A 211 12.86 -20.66 7.33
N ASN A 212 13.55 -20.96 6.24
CA ASN A 212 14.70 -20.18 5.82
C ASN A 212 14.23 -18.91 5.09
N LEU A 213 14.27 -17.77 5.78
CA LEU A 213 13.82 -16.48 5.25
C LEU A 213 14.65 -15.96 4.08
N THR A 214 15.91 -16.38 3.95
CA THR A 214 16.77 -15.93 2.84
C THR A 214 16.31 -16.48 1.50
N THR A 215 15.77 -17.70 1.49
CA THR A 215 15.25 -18.38 0.30
C THR A 215 13.72 -18.36 0.22
N TYR A 216 13.04 -17.93 1.27
CA TYR A 216 11.59 -17.92 1.31
C TYR A 216 11.01 -16.91 0.31
N THR A 217 10.00 -17.36 -0.42
CA THR A 217 9.16 -16.53 -1.26
C THR A 217 7.72 -16.73 -0.80
N PRO A 218 7.02 -15.66 -0.39
CA PRO A 218 5.62 -15.77 0.00
C PRO A 218 4.78 -16.20 -1.20
N GLY A 219 3.78 -17.05 -0.96
CA GLY A 219 2.82 -17.42 -1.99
C GLY A 219 1.84 -16.29 -2.29
N SER A 220 1.12 -16.41 -3.42
CA SER A 220 0.01 -15.51 -3.71
C SER A 220 -1.05 -15.58 -2.60
N ALA A 221 -1.58 -14.42 -2.22
CA ALA A 221 -2.72 -14.29 -1.32
C ALA A 221 -4.02 -14.81 -1.94
N TYR A 222 -4.10 -14.76 -3.27
CA TYR A 222 -5.32 -15.08 -4.03
C TYR A 222 -5.00 -15.98 -5.22
N ASN A 223 -5.78 -17.05 -5.38
CA ASN A 223 -5.61 -17.98 -6.51
C ASN A 223 -6.39 -17.54 -7.76
N ALA A 224 -7.35 -16.63 -7.61
CA ALA A 224 -8.20 -16.13 -8.68
C ALA A 224 -8.74 -14.73 -8.32
N LYS A 225 -9.23 -14.01 -9.32
CA LYS A 225 -9.95 -12.74 -9.11
C LYS A 225 -11.26 -12.97 -8.36
N PHE A 226 -11.66 -12.00 -7.55
CA PHE A 226 -12.93 -12.04 -6.85
C PHE A 226 -14.10 -11.77 -7.82
N PRO A 227 -15.17 -12.57 -7.75
CA PRO A 227 -16.37 -12.30 -8.53
C PRO A 227 -17.07 -11.04 -8.01
N LEU A 228 -17.63 -10.24 -8.91
CA LEU A 228 -18.53 -9.15 -8.55
C LEU A 228 -19.92 -9.70 -8.24
N ALA A 229 -20.61 -9.09 -7.28
CA ALA A 229 -22.00 -9.44 -6.97
C ALA A 229 -22.91 -9.17 -8.17
N GLU A 230 -23.89 -10.04 -8.41
CA GLU A 230 -24.79 -9.95 -9.56
C GLU A 230 -25.52 -8.60 -9.65
N ASN A 231 -26.01 -8.09 -8.52
CA ASN A 231 -26.65 -6.78 -8.44
C ASN A 231 -25.70 -5.65 -8.86
N LYS A 232 -24.42 -5.72 -8.47
CA LYS A 232 -23.42 -4.73 -8.88
C LYS A 232 -23.14 -4.83 -10.37
N ILE A 233 -23.07 -6.03 -10.94
CA ILE A 233 -22.91 -6.21 -12.39
C ILE A 233 -24.11 -5.60 -13.14
N LYS A 234 -25.33 -5.80 -12.63
CA LYS A 234 -26.54 -5.20 -13.19
C LYS A 234 -26.47 -3.68 -13.17
N ASP A 235 -26.18 -3.10 -12.00
CA ASP A 235 -26.05 -1.65 -11.82
C ASP A 235 -25.01 -1.04 -12.78
N LEU A 236 -23.85 -1.69 -12.92
CA LEU A 236 -22.80 -1.26 -13.83
C LEU A 236 -23.24 -1.30 -15.29
N LYS A 237 -23.95 -2.36 -15.72
CA LYS A 237 -24.53 -2.43 -17.08
C LYS A 237 -25.56 -1.33 -17.32
N ASP A 238 -26.38 -1.03 -16.33
CA ASP A 238 -27.37 0.04 -16.42
C ASP A 238 -26.73 1.43 -16.45
N LEU A 239 -25.54 1.61 -15.84
CA LEU A 239 -24.77 2.85 -15.93
C LEU A 239 -24.14 3.04 -17.31
N ILE A 240 -23.66 1.96 -17.94
CA ILE A 240 -23.10 2.03 -19.31
C ILE A 240 -24.18 2.50 -20.29
N ARG A 241 -25.39 1.95 -20.21
CA ARG A 241 -26.53 2.31 -21.08
C ARG A 241 -27.02 3.75 -20.91
N SER A 242 -26.76 4.39 -19.77
CA SER A 242 -27.18 5.77 -19.53
C SER A 242 -26.21 6.83 -20.03
N VAL A 243 -25.02 6.41 -20.50
CA VAL A 243 -23.96 7.29 -21.02
C VAL A 243 -23.93 7.29 -22.56
N GLU A 244 -24.61 6.34 -23.20
CA GLU A 244 -24.92 6.32 -24.65
C GLU A 244 -26.16 7.17 -24.96
#